data_AF-A0A8J6HX18-F1
#
_entry.id   AF-A0A8J6HX18-F1
#
_cell.length_a   1.000
_cell.length_b   1.000
_cell.length_c   1.000
_cell.angle_alpha   90.00
_cell.angle_beta   90.00
_cell.angle_gamma   90.00
#
_symmetry.space_group_name_H-M   'P 1'
#
loop_
_entity.id
_entity.type
_entity.pdbx_description
1 polymer ?
#
loop_
_entity_poly.entity_id
_entity_poly.type
_entity_poly.pdbx_seq_one_letter_code
_entity_poly.pdbx_strand_id
1 'polypeptide(L)'
;MLTNPSSQTLSFLQLHSRFSPIILFRSNLVDTFKSVDTQHYSSHLNPSRRLTRTDADYIDVIHTDAGIFGLPIAVGHADFFPNGGRALQPGCQPSYLVQLRLVDQIFACSHVRAWKLYAESVANPDAFPATKCRTWRGPNKSCNFTKDAFMGYPNNNRTRGQFYLMTGFKTPFAKTANHQTTD
;
A
#
# COMPACT_ATOMS: atom_id res chain seq x y z
N MET A 1 29.26 19.24 21.37
CA MET A 1 28.64 17.90 21.23
C MET A 1 27.32 18.08 20.48
N LEU A 2 27.27 17.75 19.19
CA LEU A 2 26.05 17.72 18.39
C LEU A 2 25.95 16.30 17.83
N THR A 3 25.07 15.48 18.41
CA THR A 3 24.76 14.15 17.87
C THR A 3 23.71 14.30 16.79
N ASN A 4 24.10 14.10 15.54
CA ASN A 4 23.24 14.08 14.37
C ASN A 4 22.59 12.67 14.23
N PRO A 5 21.26 12.50 14.36
CA PRO A 5 20.61 11.21 14.22
C PRO A 5 20.01 11.11 12.81
N SER A 6 20.83 10.89 11.79
CA SER A 6 20.33 10.74 10.40
C SER A 6 21.04 9.65 9.61
N SER A 7 21.20 8.48 10.24
CA SER A 7 21.46 7.25 9.50
C SER A 7 20.48 6.18 9.94
N GLN A 8 19.27 6.23 9.39
CA GLN A 8 18.31 5.14 9.53
C GLN A 8 18.54 4.17 8.37
N THR A 9 19.16 3.04 8.67
CA THR A 9 19.43 1.96 7.72
C THR A 9 18.11 1.26 7.39
N LEU A 10 17.68 1.28 6.12
CA LEU A 10 16.62 0.40 5.64
C LEU A 10 17.18 -1.03 5.59
N SER A 11 16.92 -1.83 6.61
CA SER A 11 17.31 -3.24 6.62
C SER A 11 16.30 -4.05 5.80
N PHE A 12 16.69 -4.49 4.60
CA PHE A 12 15.98 -5.53 3.86
C PHE A 12 16.18 -6.88 4.57
N LEU A 13 15.28 -7.23 5.47
CA LEU A 13 15.23 -8.60 6.01
C LEU A 13 14.45 -9.47 5.03
N GLN A 14 15.18 -10.22 4.24
CA GLN A 14 14.66 -11.39 3.55
C GLN A 14 14.37 -12.45 4.63
N LEU A 15 13.21 -12.34 5.28
CA LEU A 15 12.68 -13.37 6.18
C LEU A 15 12.80 -14.72 5.47
N HIS A 16 13.47 -15.68 6.12
CA HIS A 16 13.72 -17.03 5.62
C HIS A 16 12.53 -17.60 4.82
N SER A 17 12.69 -17.61 3.49
CA SER A 17 12.21 -18.58 2.49
C SER A 17 10.79 -19.16 2.55
N ARG A 18 9.80 -18.51 3.18
CA ARG A 18 8.38 -18.94 3.07
C ARG A 18 7.50 -18.14 2.11
N PHE A 19 7.97 -17.00 1.61
CA PHE A 19 7.14 -16.06 0.86
C PHE A 19 7.76 -15.74 -0.52
N SER A 20 7.00 -15.93 -1.60
CA SER A 20 7.26 -15.31 -2.92
C SER A 20 7.33 -13.78 -2.77
N PRO A 21 7.95 -13.00 -3.68
CA PRO A 21 8.59 -11.72 -3.35
C PRO A 21 7.61 -10.69 -2.77
N ILE A 22 7.50 -10.65 -1.44
CA ILE A 22 6.81 -9.58 -0.72
C ILE A 22 7.86 -8.52 -0.44
N ILE A 23 7.66 -7.31 -0.93
CA ILE A 23 8.50 -6.18 -0.53
C ILE A 23 8.09 -5.81 0.88
N LEU A 24 8.96 -6.14 1.85
CA LEU A 24 8.79 -5.85 3.26
C LEU A 24 9.68 -4.67 3.66
N PHE A 25 9.09 -3.59 4.17
CA PHE A 25 9.84 -2.48 4.77
C PHE A 25 9.68 -2.52 6.29
N ARG A 26 10.81 -2.55 7.03
CA ARG A 26 10.86 -2.44 8.49
C ARG A 26 11.08 -0.99 8.89
N SER A 27 10.20 -0.41 9.71
CA SER A 27 10.43 0.87 10.38
C SER A 27 11.13 0.65 11.73
N ASN A 28 11.96 1.62 12.16
CA ASN A 28 12.71 1.57 13.43
C ASN A 28 11.85 1.77 14.69
N LEU A 29 10.53 1.72 14.56
CA LEU A 29 9.57 1.80 15.65
C LEU A 29 8.82 0.47 15.69
N VAL A 30 9.35 -0.50 16.46
CA VAL A 30 8.70 -1.78 16.83
C VAL A 30 8.30 -2.64 15.63
N ASP A 31 9.03 -3.73 15.37
CA ASP A 31 8.77 -4.85 14.43
C ASP A 31 7.53 -4.72 13.53
N THR A 32 7.52 -3.69 12.69
CA THR A 32 6.42 -3.37 11.78
C THR A 32 6.81 -3.86 10.41
N PHE A 33 6.01 -4.76 9.85
CA PHE A 33 6.17 -5.25 8.49
C PHE A 33 5.20 -4.52 7.56
N LYS A 34 5.75 -3.68 6.68
CA LYS A 34 5.00 -3.05 5.58
C LYS A 34 4.97 -4.02 4.42
N SER A 35 3.81 -4.60 4.11
CA SER A 35 3.69 -5.50 2.95
C SER A 35 3.07 -4.75 1.77
N VAL A 36 3.72 -4.84 0.62
CA VAL A 36 3.23 -4.30 -0.64
C VAL A 36 2.73 -5.46 -1.51
N ASP A 37 1.46 -5.41 -1.90
CA ASP A 37 0.83 -6.31 -2.89
C ASP A 37 1.30 -7.77 -2.82
N THR A 38 1.03 -8.44 -1.71
CA THR A 38 1.37 -9.87 -1.53
C THR A 38 0.79 -10.71 -2.67
N GLN A 39 1.55 -11.69 -3.20
CA GLN A 39 1.19 -12.33 -4.46
C GLN A 39 -0.15 -13.08 -4.45
N HIS A 40 -1.01 -12.90 -5.47
CA HIS A 40 -2.35 -13.49 -5.59
C HIS A 40 -2.36 -15.02 -5.44
N TYR A 41 -1.35 -15.72 -5.97
CA TYR A 41 -1.22 -17.18 -5.80
C TYR A 41 -1.31 -17.60 -4.32
N SER A 42 -0.89 -16.72 -3.41
CA SER A 42 -0.93 -16.91 -1.96
C SER A 42 -2.35 -16.90 -1.35
N SER A 43 -3.40 -16.38 -2.03
CA SER A 43 -4.77 -16.38 -1.48
C SER A 43 -5.44 -17.75 -1.46
N HIS A 44 -4.99 -18.67 -2.33
CA HIS A 44 -5.42 -20.07 -2.32
C HIS A 44 -4.51 -20.96 -1.48
N LEU A 45 -3.39 -20.41 -0.99
CA LEU A 45 -2.49 -21.13 -0.12
C LEU A 45 -3.03 -21.16 1.31
N ASN A 46 -2.70 -22.25 2.01
CA ASN A 46 -2.91 -22.40 3.44
C ASN A 46 -2.42 -21.13 4.19
N PRO A 47 -3.09 -20.67 5.27
CA PRO A 47 -2.64 -19.53 6.07
C PRO A 47 -1.14 -19.57 6.43
N SER A 48 -0.60 -20.76 6.63
CA SER A 48 0.82 -21.04 6.90
C SER A 48 1.80 -20.72 5.74
N ARG A 49 1.30 -20.38 4.55
CA ARG A 49 2.09 -20.04 3.34
C ARG A 49 1.72 -18.67 2.77
N ARG A 50 1.08 -17.81 3.58
CA ARG A 50 0.73 -16.44 3.21
C ARG A 50 0.95 -15.51 4.40
N LEU A 51 1.06 -14.21 4.13
CA LEU A 51 1.13 -13.22 5.19
C LEU A 51 -0.16 -13.25 6.03
N THR A 52 0.01 -13.21 7.33
CA THR A 52 -1.05 -13.16 8.34
C THR A 52 -0.67 -12.19 9.44
N ARG A 53 -1.67 -11.70 10.19
CA ARG A 53 -1.47 -10.78 11.32
C ARG A 53 -0.53 -11.32 12.41
N THR A 54 -0.31 -12.64 12.47
CA THR A 54 0.57 -13.27 13.47
C THR A 54 2.03 -13.30 13.08
N ASP A 55 2.38 -12.89 11.85
CA ASP A 55 3.77 -12.90 11.39
C ASP A 55 4.61 -11.75 11.97
N ALA A 56 3.97 -10.79 12.68
CA ALA A 56 4.62 -9.69 13.36
C ALA A 56 3.72 -9.00 14.40
N ASP A 57 4.30 -8.15 15.25
CA ASP A 57 3.57 -7.32 16.23
C ASP A 57 2.59 -6.36 15.55
N TYR A 58 2.99 -5.82 14.39
CA TYR A 58 2.15 -4.98 13.58
C TYR A 58 2.46 -5.13 12.09
N ILE A 59 1.41 -5.13 11.28
CA ILE A 59 1.49 -5.30 9.83
C ILE A 59 0.50 -4.34 9.22
N ASP A 60 0.96 -3.49 8.32
CA ASP A 60 0.08 -2.77 7.44
C ASP A 60 0.43 -2.98 5.98
N VAL A 61 -0.62 -3.08 5.18
CA VAL A 61 -0.55 -3.58 3.81
C VAL A 61 -1.08 -2.52 2.86
N ILE A 62 -0.35 -2.27 1.76
CA ILE A 62 -0.84 -1.44 0.66
C ILE A 62 -1.25 -2.36 -0.49
N HIS A 63 -2.53 -2.29 -0.85
CA HIS A 63 -3.12 -3.02 -1.96
C HIS A 63 -3.33 -2.07 -3.14
N THR A 64 -2.63 -2.29 -4.25
CA THR A 64 -2.82 -1.54 -5.50
C THR A 64 -3.21 -2.44 -6.67
N ASP A 65 -3.07 -3.75 -6.53
CA ASP A 65 -3.39 -4.73 -7.57
C ASP A 65 -4.11 -5.97 -7.04
N ALA A 66 -5.04 -5.79 -6.11
CA ALA A 66 -5.74 -6.87 -5.45
C ALA A 66 -6.60 -7.70 -6.44
N GLY A 67 -6.22 -8.96 -6.67
CA GLY A 67 -6.92 -9.91 -7.53
C GLY A 67 -6.20 -10.24 -8.84
N ILE A 68 -5.12 -9.53 -9.22
CA ILE A 68 -4.28 -9.89 -10.36
C ILE A 68 -2.93 -10.39 -9.84
N PHE A 69 -2.02 -9.48 -9.47
CA PHE A 69 -0.78 -9.86 -8.80
C PHE A 69 -0.87 -9.74 -7.29
N GLY A 70 -1.75 -8.91 -6.73
CA GLY A 70 -1.93 -8.72 -5.29
C GLY A 70 -3.02 -9.60 -4.64
N LEU A 71 -2.94 -9.79 -3.33
CA LEU A 71 -3.94 -10.51 -2.54
C LEU A 71 -5.29 -9.77 -2.55
N PRO A 72 -6.42 -10.46 -2.81
CA PRO A 72 -7.76 -9.86 -2.83
C PRO A 72 -8.36 -9.65 -1.42
N ILE A 73 -7.67 -10.15 -0.39
CA ILE A 73 -8.12 -10.17 1.01
C ILE A 73 -7.24 -9.28 1.89
N ALA A 74 -7.87 -8.72 2.93
CA ALA A 74 -7.17 -7.96 3.96
C ALA A 74 -6.42 -8.94 4.90
N VAL A 75 -5.10 -8.78 5.01
CA VAL A 75 -4.22 -9.69 5.77
C VAL A 75 -3.43 -8.99 6.88
N GLY A 76 -3.36 -7.67 6.86
CA GLY A 76 -2.68 -6.86 7.86
C GLY A 76 -3.55 -6.48 9.05
N HIS A 77 -2.93 -5.91 10.07
CA HIS A 77 -3.61 -5.20 11.14
C HIS A 77 -4.36 -3.97 10.59
N ALA A 78 -3.72 -3.24 9.66
CA ALA A 78 -4.34 -2.23 8.83
C ALA A 78 -4.10 -2.53 7.34
N ASP A 79 -5.12 -2.41 6.50
CA ASP A 79 -5.02 -2.66 5.07
C ASP A 79 -5.49 -1.40 4.32
N PHE A 80 -4.62 -0.82 3.50
CA PHE A 80 -4.87 0.39 2.73
C PHE A 80 -5.13 0.05 1.26
N PHE A 81 -6.18 0.64 0.69
CA PHE A 81 -6.64 0.39 -0.67
C PHE A 81 -6.69 1.69 -1.50
N PRO A 82 -5.53 2.24 -1.95
CA PRO A 82 -5.48 3.36 -2.87
C PRO A 82 -6.36 3.14 -4.11
N ASN A 83 -7.24 4.10 -4.41
CA ASN A 83 -8.15 4.07 -5.55
C ASN A 83 -9.01 2.78 -5.57
N GLY A 84 -9.36 2.26 -4.39
CA GLY A 84 -10.10 0.99 -4.24
C GLY A 84 -9.24 -0.27 -4.26
N GLY A 85 -7.92 -0.12 -4.43
CA GLY A 85 -6.89 -1.13 -4.21
C GLY A 85 -6.83 -2.27 -5.21
N ARG A 86 -7.41 -2.08 -6.39
CA ARG A 86 -7.34 -3.01 -7.52
C ARG A 86 -6.72 -2.33 -8.74
N ALA A 87 -6.27 -3.12 -9.70
CA ALA A 87 -6.08 -2.60 -11.04
C ALA A 87 -7.41 -2.10 -11.64
N LEU A 88 -7.40 -1.06 -12.48
CA LEU A 88 -6.23 -0.28 -12.90
C LEU A 88 -6.03 0.94 -11.99
N GLN A 89 -4.81 1.10 -11.46
CA GLN A 89 -4.45 2.33 -10.75
C GLN A 89 -4.31 3.51 -11.72
N PRO A 90 -4.56 4.76 -11.28
CA PRO A 90 -4.36 5.94 -12.12
C PRO A 90 -2.94 5.97 -12.72
N GLY A 91 -2.84 6.22 -14.03
CA GLY A 91 -1.55 6.27 -14.75
C GLY A 91 -1.00 4.91 -15.15
N CYS A 92 -1.77 3.83 -14.98
CA CYS A 92 -1.41 2.48 -15.43
C CYS A 92 -2.23 1.99 -16.63
N GLN A 93 -2.94 2.89 -17.31
CA GLN A 93 -3.65 2.57 -18.54
C GLN A 93 -2.64 2.15 -19.63
N PRO A 94 -2.87 1.04 -20.36
CA PRO A 94 -1.95 0.58 -21.40
C PRO A 94 -1.65 1.64 -22.45
N SER A 95 -2.65 2.42 -22.88
CA SER A 95 -2.47 3.52 -23.83
C SER A 95 -1.50 4.59 -23.32
N TYR A 96 -1.60 4.96 -22.03
CA TYR A 96 -0.70 5.91 -21.40
C TYR A 96 0.72 5.37 -21.27
N LEU A 97 0.89 4.09 -20.91
CA LEU A 97 2.20 3.45 -20.80
C LEU A 97 2.88 3.28 -22.15
N VAL A 98 2.13 2.98 -23.21
CA VAL A 98 2.65 2.95 -24.59
C VAL A 98 3.13 4.33 -25.02
N GLN A 99 2.39 5.40 -24.72
CA GLN A 99 2.82 6.77 -24.99
C GLN A 99 4.13 7.13 -24.27
N LEU A 100 4.33 6.61 -23.06
CA LEU A 100 5.56 6.80 -22.28
C LEU A 100 6.69 5.82 -22.65
N ARG A 101 6.50 4.94 -23.63
CA ARG A 101 7.46 3.88 -24.02
C ARG A 101 7.80 2.91 -22.87
N LEU A 102 6.85 2.66 -21.97
CA LEU A 102 6.97 1.76 -20.81
C LEU A 102 6.16 0.46 -21.03
N VAL A 103 6.39 -0.20 -22.16
CA VAL A 103 5.61 -1.38 -22.59
C VAL A 103 5.76 -2.57 -21.64
N ASP A 104 6.91 -2.70 -20.99
CA ASP A 104 7.23 -3.71 -19.97
C ASP A 104 6.38 -3.55 -18.70
N GLN A 105 5.86 -2.35 -18.44
CA GLN A 105 5.05 -2.06 -17.25
C GLN A 105 3.55 -2.29 -17.46
N ILE A 106 3.09 -2.62 -18.67
CA ILE A 106 1.65 -2.72 -18.99
C ILE A 106 0.90 -3.63 -18.00
N PHE A 107 1.50 -4.75 -17.60
CA PHE A 107 0.89 -5.69 -16.65
C PHE A 107 1.25 -5.39 -15.19
N ALA A 108 2.46 -4.92 -14.93
CA ALA A 108 2.97 -4.74 -13.57
C ALA A 108 2.74 -3.35 -12.97
N CYS A 109 2.30 -2.34 -13.75
CA CYS A 109 2.25 -0.95 -13.30
C CYS A 109 1.42 -0.75 -12.02
N SER A 110 0.23 -1.36 -11.94
CA SER A 110 -0.61 -1.27 -10.74
C SER A 110 0.05 -1.96 -9.55
N HIS A 111 0.71 -3.11 -9.78
CA HIS A 111 1.40 -3.86 -8.73
C HIS A 111 2.61 -3.11 -8.15
N VAL A 112 3.41 -2.47 -9.01
CA VAL A 112 4.56 -1.66 -8.58
C VAL A 112 4.14 -0.31 -7.98
N ARG A 113 2.86 0.07 -8.07
CA ARG A 113 2.37 1.34 -7.51
C ARG A 113 2.52 1.37 -6.00
N ALA A 114 2.28 0.27 -5.30
CA ALA A 114 2.30 0.25 -3.84
C ALA A 114 3.66 0.63 -3.24
N TRP A 115 4.80 0.17 -3.79
CA TRP A 115 6.11 0.59 -3.27
C TRP A 115 6.44 2.04 -3.63
N LYS A 116 5.97 2.53 -4.79
CA LYS A 116 6.12 3.94 -5.18
C LYS A 116 5.36 4.86 -4.23
N LEU A 117 4.14 4.49 -3.83
CA LEU A 117 3.35 5.21 -2.83
C LEU A 117 4.03 5.15 -1.45
N TYR A 118 4.55 3.99 -1.05
CA TYR A 118 5.31 3.88 0.19
C TYR A 118 6.54 4.81 0.18
N ALA A 119 7.34 4.81 -0.89
CA ALA A 119 8.51 5.68 -1.02
C ALA A 119 8.15 7.16 -0.91
N GLU A 120 7.05 7.59 -1.54
CA GLU A 120 6.58 8.98 -1.43
C GLU A 120 6.15 9.34 0.00
N SER A 121 5.54 8.39 0.74
CA SER A 121 5.13 8.61 2.14
C SER A 121 6.31 8.80 3.10
N VAL A 122 7.49 8.29 2.74
CA VAL A 122 8.73 8.52 3.51
C VAL A 122 9.18 9.97 3.36
N ALA A 123 9.09 10.52 2.15
CA ALA A 123 9.46 11.91 1.87
C ALA A 123 8.41 12.92 2.36
N ASN A 124 7.13 12.52 2.37
CA ASN A 124 6.02 13.35 2.82
C ASN A 124 5.05 12.55 3.71
N PRO A 125 5.17 12.65 5.05
CA PRO A 125 4.29 11.99 6.02
C PRO A 125 2.81 12.33 5.88
N ASP A 126 2.44 13.47 5.28
CA ASP A 126 1.05 13.89 5.13
C ASP A 126 0.48 13.57 3.73
N ALA A 127 1.23 12.86 2.88
CA ALA A 127 0.90 12.61 1.48
C ALA A 127 -0.40 11.84 1.27
N PHE A 128 -0.71 10.90 2.16
CA PHE A 128 -1.73 9.88 1.93
C PHE A 128 -2.72 9.78 3.09
N PRO A 129 -3.55 10.80 3.33
CA PRO A 129 -4.66 10.68 4.26
C PRO A 129 -5.62 9.59 3.78
N ALA A 130 -6.00 8.71 4.69
CA ALA A 130 -6.84 7.56 4.42
C ALA A 130 -7.99 7.47 5.41
N THR A 131 -9.11 6.97 4.91
CA THR A 131 -10.39 6.90 5.61
C THR A 131 -10.74 5.46 5.91
N LYS A 132 -11.17 5.17 7.13
CA LYS A 132 -11.64 3.85 7.52
C LYS A 132 -13.06 3.63 7.00
N CYS A 133 -13.23 2.68 6.09
CA CYS A 133 -14.52 2.43 5.45
C CYS A 133 -14.98 0.98 5.68
N ARG A 134 -16.22 0.79 6.15
CA ARG A 134 -16.83 -0.55 6.28
C ARG A 134 -17.50 -1.05 4.99
N THR A 135 -18.01 -0.15 4.16
CA THR A 135 -18.93 -0.45 3.04
C THR A 135 -18.32 -0.29 1.64
N TRP A 136 -17.01 0.00 1.54
CA TRP A 136 -16.36 0.17 0.23
C TRP A 136 -16.31 -1.12 -0.62
N ARG A 137 -16.62 -2.27 -0.02
CA ARG A 137 -16.80 -3.55 -0.72
C ARG A 137 -18.30 -3.88 -0.79
N GLY A 138 -18.84 -4.02 -2.01
CA GLY A 138 -20.25 -4.40 -2.24
C GLY A 138 -20.94 -3.53 -3.29
N PRO A 139 -22.26 -3.70 -3.49
CA PRO A 139 -23.06 -2.91 -4.44
C PRO A 139 -23.19 -1.43 -4.04
N ASN A 140 -23.14 -1.11 -2.74
CA ASN A 140 -23.22 0.26 -2.21
C ASN A 140 -21.85 0.76 -1.78
N LYS A 141 -20.93 0.94 -2.74
CA LYS A 141 -19.59 1.49 -2.48
C LYS A 141 -19.71 2.96 -2.07
N SER A 142 -19.82 3.22 -0.79
CA SER A 142 -19.78 4.57 -0.24
C SER A 142 -18.75 4.64 0.89
N CYS A 143 -18.00 5.73 0.91
CA CYS A 143 -17.21 6.11 2.06
C CYS A 143 -17.14 7.63 2.15
N ASN A 144 -17.35 8.15 3.35
CA ASN A 144 -17.18 9.57 3.63
C ASN A 144 -15.70 9.83 3.92
N PHE A 145 -14.98 10.44 2.98
CA PHE A 145 -13.54 10.61 3.08
C PHE A 145 -13.15 11.57 4.23
N THR A 146 -12.60 11.00 5.29
CA THR A 146 -11.99 11.68 6.44
C THR A 146 -10.50 11.32 6.57
N LYS A 147 -9.77 12.00 7.45
CA LYS A 147 -8.35 11.76 7.73
C LYS A 147 -8.16 10.87 8.96
N ASP A 148 -8.58 9.62 8.89
CA ASP A 148 -8.55 8.70 10.05
C ASP A 148 -7.16 8.12 10.30
N ALA A 149 -6.36 7.96 9.25
CA ALA A 149 -4.98 7.50 9.31
C ALA A 149 -4.17 8.06 8.13
N PHE A 150 -2.85 7.91 8.19
CA PHE A 150 -1.97 8.18 7.05
C PHE A 150 -1.36 6.86 6.57
N MET A 151 -1.47 6.58 5.27
CA MET A 151 -0.91 5.37 4.67
C MET A 151 0.62 5.49 4.54
N GLY A 152 1.31 4.36 4.74
CA GLY A 152 2.75 4.23 4.46
C GLY A 152 3.62 4.40 5.71
N TYR A 153 4.76 5.07 5.55
CA TYR A 153 5.73 5.35 6.62
C TYR A 153 5.13 5.98 7.91
N PRO A 154 4.26 7.00 7.86
CA PRO A 154 3.73 7.66 9.06
C PRO A 154 2.73 6.83 9.86
N ASN A 155 2.24 5.70 9.32
CA ASN A 155 1.21 4.93 9.98
C ASN A 155 1.72 4.34 11.31
N ASN A 156 0.98 4.58 12.39
CA ASN A 156 1.32 4.04 13.71
C ASN A 156 0.81 2.60 13.88
N ASN A 157 1.35 1.90 14.88
CA ASN A 157 1.01 0.50 15.20
C ASN A 157 -0.32 0.30 15.94
N ARG A 158 -1.14 1.36 16.10
CA ARG A 158 -2.49 1.30 16.71
C ARG A 158 -3.60 1.31 15.66
N THR A 159 -3.31 1.72 14.43
CA THR A 159 -4.27 1.73 13.32
C THR A 159 -4.79 0.31 13.06
N ARG A 160 -6.11 0.14 12.92
CA ARG A 160 -6.73 -1.17 12.68
C ARG A 160 -7.89 -1.07 11.69
N GLY A 161 -7.98 -2.03 10.78
CA GLY A 161 -9.08 -2.17 9.82
C GLY A 161 -8.70 -1.80 8.39
N GLN A 162 -9.71 -1.58 7.55
CA GLN A 162 -9.53 -1.31 6.13
C GLN A 162 -9.69 0.18 5.84
N PHE A 163 -8.73 0.75 5.12
CA PHE A 163 -8.64 2.17 4.83
C PHE A 163 -8.59 2.41 3.33
N TYR A 164 -9.24 3.48 2.88
CA TYR A 164 -9.36 3.84 1.48
C TYR A 164 -8.94 5.29 1.29
N LEU A 165 -8.37 5.57 0.13
CA LEU A 165 -7.81 6.87 -0.23
C LEU A 165 -7.71 6.99 -1.75
N MET A 166 -7.46 8.21 -2.22
CA MET A 166 -7.30 8.52 -3.64
C MET A 166 -5.90 9.06 -3.92
N THR A 167 -5.32 8.66 -5.05
CA THR A 167 -4.01 9.14 -5.51
C THR A 167 -4.08 9.64 -6.96
N GLY A 168 -3.11 10.45 -7.36
CA GLY A 168 -2.93 10.91 -8.73
C GLY A 168 -2.32 9.86 -9.65
N PHE A 169 -2.28 10.19 -10.94
CA PHE A 169 -1.76 9.30 -12.00
C PHE A 169 -0.25 9.44 -12.27
N LYS A 170 0.38 10.52 -11.79
CA LYS A 170 1.82 10.80 -11.91
C LYS A 170 2.38 11.25 -10.57
N THR A 171 3.71 11.17 -10.42
CA THR A 171 4.42 11.65 -9.23
C THR A 171 4.43 13.19 -9.17
N PRO A 172 4.35 13.81 -7.97
CA PRO A 172 3.94 13.19 -6.71
C PRO A 172 2.48 12.71 -6.78
N PHE A 173 2.22 11.50 -6.29
CA PHE A 173 0.92 10.84 -6.34
C PHE A 173 -0.06 11.36 -5.30
N ALA A 174 0.41 12.02 -4.24
CA ALA A 174 -0.46 12.68 -3.27
C ALA A 174 -1.40 13.68 -3.97
N LYS A 175 -2.71 13.57 -3.71
CA LYS A 175 -3.67 14.61 -4.13
C LYS A 175 -3.66 15.72 -3.10
N THR A 176 -3.59 16.97 -3.54
CA THR A 176 -3.77 18.13 -2.66
C THR A 176 -5.18 18.13 -2.06
N ALA A 177 -5.33 18.63 -0.84
CA ALA A 177 -6.55 18.56 -0.04
C ALA A 177 -7.82 19.15 -0.72
N ASN A 178 -7.66 19.94 -1.79
CA ASN A 178 -8.76 20.56 -2.53
C ASN A 178 -9.38 19.66 -3.63
N HIS A 179 -8.86 18.44 -3.84
CA HIS A 179 -9.34 17.50 -4.87
C HIS A 179 -9.99 16.22 -4.31
N GLN A 180 -10.31 16.18 -3.01
CA GLN A 180 -11.00 15.05 -2.38
C GLN A 180 -12.54 15.18 -2.44
N THR A 181 -13.07 16.30 -2.95
CA THR A 181 -14.50 16.59 -3.02
C THR A 181 -14.91 16.99 -4.43
N THR A 182 -14.79 16.11 -5.41
CA THR A 182 -15.59 16.13 -6.65
C THR A 182 -15.23 14.89 -7.47
N ASP A 183 -16.08 13.87 -7.37
CA ASP A 183 -16.62 13.16 -8.53
C ASP A 183 -18.10 12.88 -8.21
#